data_AF-A0A0N1BP32-F1
#
_entry.id   AF-A0A0N1BP32-F1
#
_cell.length_a   1.000
_cell.length_b   1.000
_cell.length_c   1.000
_cell.angle_alpha   90.00
_cell.angle_beta   90.00
_cell.angle_gamma   90.00
#
_symmetry.space_group_name_H-M   'P 1'
#
loop_
_entity.id
_entity.type
_entity.pdbx_description
1 polymer ?
#
loop_
_entity_poly.entity_id
_entity_poly.type
_entity_poly.pdbx_seq_one_letter_code
_entity_poly.pdbx_strand_id
1 'polypeptide(L)'
;MSDALEVRTGLPEAHRWLLETYPRLRWHDAELGEVARFWLQMHAGFRHKQAEMERHVTVWRTGGDLVALHRGLIPTLQAYLQHLDGHHRVETGHYFPVMRRVEPRITTGIDLLDADHEAIHGHLETLFKAGLAFHQALAGGALDAADRAARLAEVLDRVTPAACRHLEDEEDIVIPLIQRHADAFAH
;
A
#
# COMPACT_ATOMS: atom_id res chain seq x y z
N MET A 1 8.59 -2.35 -22.07
CA MET A 1 8.80 -2.07 -20.62
C MET A 1 8.10 -3.17 -19.86
N SER A 2 8.62 -3.62 -18.71
CA SER A 2 7.99 -4.68 -17.93
C SER A 2 6.83 -4.11 -17.11
N ASP A 3 5.72 -4.84 -17.02
CA ASP A 3 4.58 -4.49 -16.16
C ASP A 3 4.75 -4.99 -14.73
N ALA A 4 5.88 -5.61 -14.38
CA ALA A 4 6.15 -6.06 -13.01
C ALA A 4 6.29 -4.88 -12.05
N LEU A 5 5.56 -4.91 -10.93
CA LEU A 5 5.48 -3.84 -9.93
C LEU A 5 6.84 -3.27 -9.53
N GLU A 6 7.82 -4.15 -9.31
CA GLU A 6 9.17 -3.82 -8.81
C GLU A 6 9.98 -2.89 -9.70
N VAL A 7 9.67 -2.84 -11.00
CA VAL A 7 10.39 -2.03 -11.98
C VAL A 7 9.48 -1.06 -12.71
N ARG A 8 8.17 -1.07 -12.40
CA ARG A 8 7.17 -0.26 -13.07
C ARG A 8 7.26 1.18 -12.58
N THR A 9 7.56 2.10 -13.49
CA THR A 9 7.73 3.53 -13.18
C THR A 9 6.41 4.31 -13.26
N GLY A 10 5.33 3.68 -13.71
CA GLY A 10 3.99 4.25 -13.73
C GLY A 10 3.00 3.34 -14.45
N LEU A 11 1.71 3.63 -14.28
CA LEU A 11 0.61 2.86 -14.87
C LEU A 11 0.78 2.73 -16.39
N PRO A 12 0.67 1.55 -17.03
CA PRO A 12 0.71 1.46 -18.48
C PRO A 12 -0.40 2.29 -19.15
N GLU A 13 -0.09 2.95 -20.28
CA GLU A 13 -0.97 3.91 -20.94
C GLU A 13 -2.36 3.34 -21.25
N ALA A 14 -2.43 2.06 -21.62
CA ALA A 14 -3.68 1.35 -21.90
C ALA A 14 -4.69 1.39 -20.74
N HIS A 15 -4.23 1.56 -19.49
CA HIS A 15 -5.08 1.61 -18.30
C HIS A 15 -5.40 3.03 -17.84
N ARG A 16 -4.84 4.07 -18.48
CA ARG A 16 -5.02 5.49 -18.09
C ARG A 16 -6.24 6.16 -18.71
N TRP A 17 -7.00 5.47 -19.55
CA TRP A 17 -8.03 6.08 -20.40
C TRP A 17 -9.14 6.84 -19.64
N LEU A 18 -9.42 6.49 -18.38
CA LEU A 18 -10.40 7.21 -17.57
C LEU A 18 -9.85 8.53 -16.98
N LEU A 19 -8.52 8.68 -16.86
CA LEU A 19 -7.89 9.88 -16.31
C LEU A 19 -8.07 11.10 -17.21
N GLU A 20 -8.25 10.90 -18.52
CA GLU A 20 -8.57 11.99 -19.44
C GLU A 20 -9.93 12.62 -19.10
N THR A 21 -10.89 11.81 -18.63
CA THR A 21 -12.23 12.27 -18.27
C THR A 21 -12.32 12.69 -16.79
N TYR A 22 -11.62 11.99 -15.90
CA TYR A 22 -11.61 12.22 -14.45
C TYR A 22 -10.18 12.38 -13.92
N PRO A 23 -9.51 13.50 -14.24
CA PRO A 23 -8.12 13.71 -13.85
C PRO A 23 -7.98 13.86 -12.33
N ARG A 24 -6.82 13.45 -11.79
CA ARG A 24 -6.49 13.51 -10.35
C ARG A 24 -6.81 14.85 -9.69
N LEU A 25 -6.64 15.95 -10.40
CA LEU A 25 -6.92 17.30 -9.89
C LEU A 25 -8.36 17.43 -9.35
N ARG A 26 -9.32 16.74 -9.97
CA ARG A 26 -10.74 16.79 -9.60
C ARG A 26 -11.11 15.88 -8.42
N TRP A 27 -10.19 15.07 -7.92
CA TRP A 27 -10.46 14.16 -6.80
C TRP A 27 -10.55 14.88 -5.45
N HIS A 28 -10.38 16.20 -5.43
CA HIS A 28 -10.57 17.04 -4.25
C HIS A 28 -11.86 17.88 -4.36
N ASP A 29 -12.58 17.76 -5.48
CA ASP A 29 -13.80 18.50 -5.72
C ASP A 29 -14.91 18.00 -4.79
N ALA A 30 -15.83 18.90 -4.41
CA ALA A 30 -16.99 18.55 -3.59
C ALA A 30 -17.90 17.50 -4.23
N GLU A 31 -17.83 17.35 -5.56
CA GLU A 31 -18.61 16.40 -6.36
C GLU A 31 -18.05 14.97 -6.35
N LEU A 32 -16.88 14.74 -5.74
CA LEU A 32 -16.35 13.37 -5.63
C LEU A 32 -17.28 12.52 -4.75
N GLY A 33 -17.66 11.35 -5.26
CA GLY A 33 -18.52 10.40 -4.55
C GLY A 33 -17.91 9.93 -3.23
N GLU A 34 -18.78 9.58 -2.27
CA GLU A 34 -18.37 9.14 -0.93
C GLU A 34 -17.46 7.92 -0.94
N VAL A 35 -17.77 6.91 -1.76
CA VAL A 35 -16.95 5.70 -1.89
C VAL A 35 -15.55 6.02 -2.41
N ALA A 36 -15.43 6.87 -3.44
CA ALA A 36 -14.13 7.29 -3.97
C ALA A 36 -13.31 8.05 -2.93
N ARG A 37 -13.95 8.93 -2.15
CA ARG A 37 -13.30 9.64 -1.04
C ARG A 37 -12.83 8.69 0.06
N PHE A 38 -13.63 7.69 0.40
CA PHE A 38 -13.28 6.67 1.37
C PHE A 38 -12.04 5.88 0.93
N TRP A 39 -11.99 5.43 -0.33
CA TRP A 39 -10.82 4.77 -0.90
C TRP A 39 -9.56 5.63 -0.79
N LEU A 40 -9.62 6.89 -1.23
CA LEU A 40 -8.49 7.83 -1.10
C LEU A 40 -8.07 8.03 0.37
N GLN A 41 -9.02 8.09 1.29
CA GLN A 41 -8.72 8.20 2.72
C GLN A 41 -8.00 6.95 3.25
N MET A 42 -8.42 5.75 2.85
CA MET A 42 -7.76 4.50 3.21
C MET A 42 -6.32 4.47 2.68
N HIS A 43 -6.14 4.83 1.41
CA HIS A 43 -4.83 4.86 0.76
C HIS A 43 -3.89 5.91 1.37
N ALA A 44 -4.43 7.08 1.72
CA ALA A 44 -3.69 8.09 2.49
C ALA A 44 -3.26 7.55 3.87
N GLY A 45 -4.09 6.73 4.51
CA GLY A 45 -3.77 6.06 5.76
C GLY A 45 -2.58 5.11 5.65
N PHE A 46 -2.46 4.35 4.56
CA PHE A 46 -1.29 3.50 4.31
C PHE A 46 -0.01 4.32 4.12
N ARG A 47 -0.07 5.36 3.28
CA ARG A 47 1.06 6.28 3.09
C ARG A 47 1.49 6.95 4.40
N HIS A 48 0.55 7.33 5.24
CA HIS A 48 0.84 7.89 6.56
C HIS A 48 1.60 6.90 7.45
N LYS A 49 1.17 5.63 7.51
CA LYS A 49 1.84 4.58 8.28
C LYS A 49 3.23 4.26 7.74
N GLN A 50 3.41 4.23 6.42
CA GLN A 50 4.74 4.07 5.82
C GLN A 50 5.68 5.20 6.24
N ALA A 51 5.23 6.46 6.14
CA ALA A 51 6.00 7.61 6.58
C ALA A 51 6.28 7.59 8.09
N GLU A 52 5.37 7.04 8.91
CA GLU A 52 5.59 6.86 10.35
C GLU A 52 6.70 5.84 10.65
N MET A 53 6.67 4.68 9.98
CA MET A 53 7.75 3.69 10.09
C MET A 53 9.10 4.28 9.65
N GLU A 54 9.13 5.01 8.54
CA GLU A 54 10.33 5.69 8.04
C GLU A 54 10.88 6.72 9.06
N ARG A 55 10.00 7.49 9.71
CA ARG A 55 10.41 8.43 10.77
C ARG A 55 11.07 7.71 11.93
N HIS A 56 10.50 6.60 12.40
CA HIS A 56 11.11 5.81 13.49
C HIS A 56 12.51 5.30 13.10
N VAL A 57 12.65 4.75 11.90
CA VAL A 57 13.92 4.27 11.36
C VAL A 57 14.93 5.41 11.23
N THR A 58 14.52 6.57 10.72
CA THR A 58 15.39 7.75 10.55
C THR A 58 15.90 8.27 11.89
N VAL A 59 15.04 8.38 12.90
CA VAL A 59 15.44 8.79 14.25
C VAL A 59 16.49 7.84 14.82
N TRP A 60 16.30 6.53 14.66
CA TRP A 60 17.27 5.54 15.12
C TRP A 60 18.61 5.63 14.35
N ARG A 61 18.57 5.70 13.02
CA ARG A 61 19.76 5.83 12.16
C ARG A 61 20.59 7.09 12.46
N THR A 62 19.98 8.12 13.02
CA THR A 62 20.63 9.39 13.39
C THR A 62 21.07 9.46 14.86
N GLY A 63 21.13 8.31 15.55
CA GLY A 63 21.64 8.19 16.92
C GLY A 63 20.56 7.99 17.99
N GLY A 64 19.33 7.71 17.59
CA GLY A 64 18.24 7.35 18.50
C GLY A 64 18.43 6.00 19.19
N ASP A 65 17.67 5.79 20.27
CA ASP A 65 17.72 4.57 21.09
C ASP A 65 16.98 3.38 20.44
N LEU A 66 17.54 2.18 20.59
CA LEU A 66 17.00 0.94 20.01
C LEU A 66 15.67 0.52 20.66
N VAL A 67 15.50 0.76 21.96
CA VAL A 67 14.24 0.46 22.65
C VAL A 67 13.14 1.43 22.23
N ALA A 68 13.47 2.70 22.04
CA ALA A 68 12.56 3.69 21.47
C ALA A 68 12.16 3.33 20.03
N LEU A 69 13.11 2.88 19.19
CA LEU A 69 12.80 2.36 17.85
C LEU A 69 11.77 1.23 17.93
N HIS A 70 12.03 0.21 18.75
CA HIS A 70 11.12 -0.94 18.88
C HIS A 70 9.72 -0.54 19.34
N ARG A 71 9.63 0.32 20.37
CA ARG A 71 8.36 0.79 20.92
C ARG A 71 7.49 1.52 19.89
N GLY A 72 8.11 2.23 18.95
CA GLY A 72 7.40 2.93 17.87
C GLY A 72 7.17 2.06 16.63
N LEU A 73 8.23 1.43 16.12
CA LEU A 73 8.22 0.73 14.83
C LEU A 73 7.38 -0.56 14.86
N ILE A 74 7.50 -1.39 15.91
CA ILE A 74 6.83 -2.70 15.92
C ILE A 74 5.30 -2.56 15.93
N PRO A 75 4.67 -1.75 16.80
CA PRO A 75 3.23 -1.55 16.76
C PRO A 75 2.74 -0.91 15.45
N THR A 76 3.50 0.06 14.92
CA THR A 76 3.17 0.72 13.65
C THR A 76 3.19 -0.28 12.49
N LEU A 77 4.23 -1.12 12.42
CA LEU A 77 4.35 -2.19 11.44
C LEU A 77 3.20 -3.19 11.55
N GLN A 78 2.89 -3.67 12.76
CA GLN A 78 1.78 -4.60 12.96
C GLN A 78 0.44 -4.03 12.47
N ALA A 79 0.16 -2.76 12.81
CA ALA A 79 -1.06 -2.10 12.36
C ALA A 79 -1.08 -1.89 10.84
N TYR A 80 0.07 -1.61 10.21
CA TYR A 80 0.18 -1.52 8.75
C TYR A 80 -0.12 -2.86 8.08
N LEU A 81 0.53 -3.94 8.53
CA LEU A 81 0.37 -5.29 7.97
C LEU A 81 -1.09 -5.76 8.05
N GLN A 82 -1.73 -5.63 9.21
CA GLN A 82 -3.11 -6.06 9.40
C GLN A 82 -4.08 -5.26 8.53
N HIS A 83 -3.85 -3.95 8.42
CA HIS A 83 -4.75 -3.08 7.69
C HIS A 83 -4.64 -3.29 6.17
N LEU A 84 -3.42 -3.41 5.63
CA LEU A 84 -3.20 -3.59 4.20
C LEU A 84 -3.69 -4.97 3.72
N ASP A 85 -3.42 -6.03 4.49
CA ASP A 85 -3.97 -7.37 4.19
C ASP A 85 -5.51 -7.36 4.16
N GLY A 86 -6.14 -6.72 5.15
CA GLY A 86 -7.60 -6.61 5.20
C GLY A 86 -8.19 -5.85 4.02
N HIS A 87 -7.51 -4.77 3.60
CA HIS A 87 -7.91 -3.95 2.46
C HIS A 87 -7.84 -4.74 1.15
N HIS A 88 -6.70 -5.36 0.83
CA HIS A 88 -6.55 -6.15 -0.41
C HIS A 88 -7.56 -7.31 -0.48
N ARG A 89 -7.87 -7.96 0.65
CA ARG A 89 -8.90 -9.02 0.68
C ARG A 89 -10.29 -8.50 0.32
N VAL A 90 -10.64 -7.29 0.75
CA VAL A 90 -11.92 -6.66 0.40
C VAL A 90 -11.91 -6.24 -1.07
N GLU A 91 -10.82 -5.71 -1.58
CA GLU A 91 -10.69 -5.29 -2.99
C GLU A 91 -10.83 -6.47 -3.93
N THR A 92 -9.94 -7.45 -3.83
CA THR A 92 -9.93 -8.66 -4.66
C THR A 92 -11.22 -9.47 -4.48
N GLY A 93 -11.73 -9.59 -3.25
CA GLY A 93 -12.90 -10.42 -2.95
C GLY A 93 -14.26 -9.78 -3.28
N HIS A 94 -14.33 -8.44 -3.31
CA HIS A 94 -15.61 -7.74 -3.42
C HIS A 94 -15.61 -6.66 -4.51
N TYR A 95 -14.74 -5.65 -4.42
CA TYR A 95 -14.79 -4.51 -5.33
C TYR A 95 -14.34 -4.84 -6.75
N PHE A 96 -13.22 -5.52 -6.92
CA PHE A 96 -12.67 -5.89 -8.22
C PHE A 96 -13.65 -6.72 -9.08
N PRO A 97 -14.35 -7.74 -8.54
CA PRO A 97 -15.42 -8.43 -9.26
C PRO A 97 -16.56 -7.51 -9.73
N VAL A 98 -16.97 -6.54 -8.91
CA VAL A 98 -18.01 -5.57 -9.27
C VAL A 98 -17.51 -4.65 -10.38
N MET A 99 -16.29 -4.11 -10.25
CA MET A 99 -15.64 -3.25 -11.25
C MET A 99 -15.57 -3.91 -12.62
N ARG A 100 -15.13 -5.18 -12.67
CA ARG A 100 -15.09 -5.98 -13.91
C ARG A 100 -16.46 -6.17 -14.55
N ARG A 101 -17.50 -6.30 -13.73
CA ARG A 101 -18.89 -6.48 -14.20
C ARG A 101 -19.47 -5.19 -14.78
N VAL A 102 -19.24 -4.04 -14.12
CA VAL A 102 -19.84 -2.76 -14.54
C VAL A 102 -19.08 -2.08 -15.67
N GLU A 103 -17.78 -2.35 -15.80
CA GLU A 103 -16.94 -1.82 -16.88
C GLU A 103 -15.96 -2.89 -17.37
N PRO A 104 -16.38 -3.80 -18.27
CA PRO A 104 -15.52 -4.90 -18.73
C PRO A 104 -14.19 -4.44 -19.34
N ARG A 105 -14.13 -3.22 -19.89
CA ARG A 105 -12.91 -2.61 -20.45
C ARG A 105 -11.80 -2.43 -19.40
N ILE A 106 -12.14 -2.34 -18.10
CA ILE A 106 -11.16 -2.17 -17.02
C ILE A 106 -10.47 -3.48 -16.61
N THR A 107 -10.96 -4.64 -17.08
CA THR A 107 -10.51 -5.97 -16.66
C THR A 107 -9.00 -6.13 -16.66
N THR A 108 -8.31 -5.74 -17.74
CA THR A 108 -6.85 -5.89 -17.80
C THR A 108 -6.10 -4.98 -16.82
N GLY A 109 -6.69 -3.84 -16.44
CA GLY A 109 -6.14 -2.99 -15.38
C GLY A 109 -6.32 -3.61 -14.00
N ILE A 110 -7.47 -4.24 -13.74
CA ILE A 110 -7.67 -4.95 -12.47
C ILE A 110 -6.82 -6.22 -12.40
N ASP A 111 -6.56 -6.90 -13.53
CA ASP A 111 -5.63 -8.05 -13.58
C ASP A 111 -4.19 -7.62 -13.19
N LEU A 112 -3.79 -6.41 -13.57
CA LEU A 112 -2.53 -5.81 -13.15
C LEU A 112 -2.49 -5.61 -11.63
N LEU A 113 -3.57 -5.07 -11.04
CA LEU A 113 -3.67 -4.84 -9.58
C LEU A 113 -3.71 -6.15 -8.78
N ASP A 114 -4.44 -7.17 -9.26
CA ASP A 114 -4.43 -8.50 -8.64
C ASP A 114 -3.01 -9.11 -8.65
N ALA A 115 -2.25 -8.94 -9.75
CA ALA A 115 -0.86 -9.37 -9.81
C ALA A 115 0.06 -8.58 -8.86
N ASP A 116 -0.19 -7.28 -8.68
CA ASP A 116 0.50 -6.47 -7.70
C ASP A 116 0.19 -6.92 -6.27
N HIS A 117 -1.06 -7.31 -5.96
CA HIS A 117 -1.47 -7.80 -4.64
C HIS A 117 -0.63 -9.03 -4.23
N GLU A 118 -0.39 -9.96 -5.16
CA GLU A 118 0.46 -11.13 -4.91
C GLU A 118 1.92 -10.71 -4.59
N ALA A 119 2.48 -9.77 -5.36
CA ALA A 119 3.82 -9.26 -5.10
C ALA A 119 3.91 -8.57 -3.73
N ILE A 120 2.91 -7.73 -3.40
CA ILE A 120 2.83 -7.03 -2.12
C ILE A 120 2.67 -8.02 -0.97
N HIS A 121 1.88 -9.08 -1.12
CA HIS A 121 1.75 -10.10 -0.07
C HIS A 121 3.11 -10.74 0.26
N GLY A 122 3.94 -11.03 -0.75
CA GLY A 122 5.32 -11.47 -0.54
C GLY A 122 6.19 -10.45 0.21
N HIS A 123 6.00 -9.15 -0.04
CA HIS A 123 6.65 -8.08 0.73
C HIS A 123 6.16 -8.02 2.17
N LEU A 124 4.86 -8.14 2.41
CA LEU A 124 4.27 -8.14 3.75
C LEU A 124 4.78 -9.31 4.58
N GLU A 125 4.90 -10.50 3.99
CA GLU A 125 5.47 -11.65 4.66
C GLU A 125 6.95 -11.42 5.04
N THR A 126 7.72 -10.81 4.14
CA THR A 126 9.12 -10.46 4.39
C THR A 126 9.26 -9.44 5.52
N LEU A 127 8.41 -8.41 5.52
CA LEU A 127 8.33 -7.41 6.59
C LEU A 127 7.96 -8.05 7.93
N PHE A 128 6.95 -8.92 7.93
CA PHE A 128 6.51 -9.63 9.13
C PHE A 128 7.65 -10.45 9.75
N LYS A 129 8.36 -11.24 8.93
CA LYS A 129 9.49 -12.05 9.39
C LYS A 129 10.62 -11.19 9.97
N ALA A 130 10.96 -10.08 9.31
CA ALA A 130 11.99 -9.16 9.81
C ALA A 130 11.56 -8.44 11.10
N GLY A 131 10.30 -8.02 11.19
CA GLY A 131 9.70 -7.39 12.37
C GLY A 131 9.69 -8.32 13.57
N LEU A 132 9.27 -9.57 13.37
CA LEU A 132 9.27 -10.59 14.40
C LEU A 132 10.68 -10.89 14.91
N ALA A 133 11.66 -11.01 14.00
CA ALA A 133 13.06 -11.24 14.38
C ALA A 133 13.62 -10.09 15.22
N PHE A 134 13.37 -8.84 14.84
CA PHE A 134 13.78 -7.69 15.63
C PHE A 134 13.08 -7.67 17.01
N HIS A 135 11.77 -7.89 17.03
CA HIS A 135 11.00 -7.93 18.27
C HIS A 135 11.54 -8.97 19.26
N GLN A 136 11.79 -10.20 18.79
CA GLN A 136 12.30 -11.29 19.60
C GLN A 136 13.73 -11.03 20.09
N ALA A 137 14.62 -10.53 19.22
CA ALA A 137 15.99 -10.23 19.58
C ALA A 137 16.06 -9.17 20.69
N LEU A 138 15.28 -8.09 20.57
CA LEU A 138 15.27 -7.05 21.60
C LEU A 138 14.64 -7.55 22.91
N ALA A 139 13.48 -8.22 22.84
CA ALA A 139 12.79 -8.72 24.02
C ALA A 139 13.60 -9.77 24.80
N GLY A 140 14.40 -10.58 24.09
CA GLY A 140 15.31 -11.57 24.67
C GLY A 140 16.67 -11.02 25.11
N GLY A 141 16.96 -9.73 24.91
CA GLY A 141 18.26 -9.13 25.24
C GLY A 141 19.41 -9.66 24.38
N ALA A 142 19.14 -10.06 23.14
CA ALA A 142 20.16 -10.58 22.23
C ALA A 142 21.16 -9.49 21.83
N LEU A 143 22.44 -9.87 21.74
CA LEU A 143 23.52 -8.95 21.37
C LEU A 143 23.39 -8.42 19.93
N ASP A 144 22.69 -9.15 19.05
CA ASP A 144 22.47 -8.82 17.63
C ASP A 144 21.16 -8.04 17.38
N ALA A 145 20.47 -7.56 18.42
CA ALA A 145 19.18 -6.87 18.25
C ALA A 145 19.25 -5.63 17.34
N ALA A 146 20.37 -4.88 17.40
CA ALA A 146 20.60 -3.74 16.52
C ALA A 146 20.75 -4.16 15.04
N ASP A 147 21.40 -5.30 14.77
CA ASP A 147 21.54 -5.85 13.42
C ASP A 147 20.17 -6.29 12.86
N ARG A 148 19.30 -6.86 13.72
CA ARG A 148 17.92 -7.20 13.34
C ARG A 148 17.09 -5.96 13.02
N ALA A 149 17.27 -4.88 13.78
CA ALA A 149 16.64 -3.60 13.48
C ALA A 149 17.12 -3.02 12.14
N ALA A 150 18.44 -3.06 11.88
CA ALA A 150 19.02 -2.64 10.60
C ALA A 150 18.42 -3.43 9.44
N ARG A 151 18.30 -4.76 9.60
CA ARG A 151 17.69 -5.62 8.58
C ARG A 151 16.24 -5.27 8.30
N LEU A 152 15.43 -5.02 9.34
CA LEU A 152 14.04 -4.58 9.16
C LEU A 152 13.98 -3.25 8.42
N ALA A 153 14.83 -2.29 8.76
CA ALA A 153 14.91 -1.01 8.08
C ALA A 153 15.26 -1.17 6.58
N GLU A 154 16.22 -2.03 6.23
CA GLU A 154 16.52 -2.37 4.82
C GLU A 154 15.34 -3.01 4.08
N VAL A 155 14.54 -3.84 4.77
CA VAL A 155 13.33 -4.40 4.17
C VAL A 155 12.31 -3.30 3.89
N LEU A 156 12.06 -2.41 4.86
CA LEU A 156 11.17 -1.27 4.70
C LEU A 156 11.57 -0.38 3.52
N ASP A 157 12.85 -0.02 3.42
CA ASP A 157 13.37 0.82 2.33
C ASP A 157 13.13 0.17 0.95
N ARG A 158 13.25 -1.15 0.86
CA ARG A 158 13.08 -1.89 -0.41
C ARG A 158 11.62 -2.06 -0.82
N VAL A 159 10.72 -2.31 0.12
CA VAL A 159 9.30 -2.62 -0.19
C VAL A 159 8.42 -1.38 -0.32
N THR A 160 8.81 -0.27 0.31
CA THR A 160 8.01 0.97 0.31
C THR A 160 7.74 1.51 -1.11
N PRO A 161 8.72 1.57 -2.03
CA PRO A 161 8.49 2.05 -3.39
C PRO A 161 7.43 1.24 -4.16
N ALA A 162 7.47 -0.09 -4.06
CA ALA A 162 6.51 -0.97 -4.72
C ALA A 162 5.08 -0.75 -4.20
N ALA A 163 4.91 -0.68 -2.88
CA ALA A 163 3.61 -0.38 -2.29
C ALA A 163 3.08 1.02 -2.69
N CYS A 164 3.94 2.04 -2.75
CA CYS A 164 3.55 3.37 -3.22
C CYS A 164 3.13 3.37 -4.70
N ARG A 165 3.89 2.68 -5.56
CA ARG A 165 3.57 2.53 -6.99
C ARG A 165 2.22 1.84 -7.18
N HIS A 166 1.97 0.77 -6.45
CA HIS A 166 0.70 0.07 -6.49
C HIS A 166 -0.47 0.99 -6.11
N LEU A 167 -0.40 1.68 -4.96
CA LEU A 167 -1.47 2.61 -4.54
C LEU A 167 -1.73 3.69 -5.59
N GLU A 168 -0.69 4.21 -6.23
CA GLU A 168 -0.86 5.21 -7.29
C GLU A 168 -1.47 4.63 -8.58
N ASP A 169 -1.10 3.41 -8.98
CA ASP A 169 -1.67 2.73 -10.15
C ASP A 169 -3.14 2.37 -9.90
N GLU A 170 -3.42 1.85 -8.72
CA GLU A 170 -4.76 1.51 -8.28
C GLU A 170 -5.65 2.74 -8.28
N GLU A 171 -5.23 3.83 -7.63
CA GLU A 171 -5.99 5.07 -7.60
C GLU A 171 -6.35 5.56 -9.01
N ASP A 172 -5.40 5.50 -9.94
CA ASP A 172 -5.60 5.91 -11.33
C ASP A 172 -6.59 5.04 -12.10
N ILE A 173 -6.74 3.78 -11.70
CA ILE A 173 -7.71 2.84 -12.28
C ILE A 173 -9.07 2.99 -11.60
N VAL A 174 -9.10 2.90 -10.27
CA VAL A 174 -10.32 2.65 -9.49
C VAL A 174 -11.07 3.91 -9.13
N ILE A 175 -10.39 5.03 -8.85
CA ILE A 175 -11.06 6.26 -8.41
C ILE A 175 -11.92 6.86 -9.54
N PRO A 176 -11.40 7.03 -10.77
CA PRO A 176 -12.22 7.43 -11.91
C PRO A 176 -13.39 6.48 -12.18
N LEU A 177 -13.17 5.18 -11.99
CA LEU A 177 -14.17 4.15 -12.26
C LEU A 177 -15.32 4.21 -11.23
N ILE A 178 -14.99 4.31 -9.95
CA ILE A 178 -15.96 4.47 -8.86
C ILE A 178 -16.75 5.76 -9.09
N GLN A 179 -16.10 6.87 -9.46
CA GLN A 179 -16.79 8.12 -9.75
C GLN A 179 -17.76 7.98 -10.95
N ARG A 180 -17.33 7.29 -12.02
CA ARG A 180 -18.15 7.07 -13.22
C ARG A 180 -19.38 6.19 -12.94
N HIS A 181 -19.23 5.19 -12.07
CA HIS A 181 -20.25 4.17 -11.78
C HIS A 181 -20.71 4.22 -10.32
N ALA A 182 -20.84 5.43 -9.75
CA ALA A 182 -21.09 5.63 -8.31
C ALA A 182 -22.29 4.84 -7.79
N ASP A 183 -23.38 4.78 -8.56
CA ASP A 183 -24.60 4.05 -8.22
C ASP A 183 -24.38 2.55 -7.99
N ALA A 184 -23.37 1.96 -8.64
CA ALA A 184 -23.04 0.54 -8.50
C ALA A 184 -22.28 0.21 -7.20
N PHE A 185 -21.78 1.23 -6.49
CA PHE A 185 -21.01 1.09 -5.26
C PHE A 185 -21.72 1.71 -4.04
N ALA A 186 -22.90 2.31 -4.22
CA ALA A 186 -23.67 2.95 -3.17
C ALA A 186 -24.53 1.94 -2.39
N HIS A 187 -23.91 0.98 -1.68
CA HIS A 187 -24.59 -0.04 -0.88
C HIS A 187 -23.95 -0.23 0.49
#